data_AF-A0A222P2L0-F1
#
_entry.id   AF-A0A222P2L0-F1
#
_cell.length_a   1.000
_cell.length_b   1.000
_cell.length_c   1.000
_cell.angle_alpha   90.00
_cell.angle_beta   90.00
_cell.angle_gamma   90.00
#
_symmetry.space_group_name_H-M   'P 1'
#
loop_
_entity.id
_entity.type
_entity.pdbx_description
1 polymer ?
#
loop_
_entity_poly.entity_id
_entity_poly.type
_entity_poly.pdbx_seq_one_letter_code
_entity_poly.pdbx_strand_id
1 'polypeptide(L)'
;MPISPGVNELFEQFIKSYRNLEDEFYPHLYPKLCAIHKEIKQHPEHYSDEALIARLASSAIALKLPPESGFSRCLRNFLIAYEKKINSLHILAEYNDDDYANIEPDTPAENPQVTASTSAFFKELQEAIRQRALRSEQKEKEVISIYPK
;
A
#
# COMPACT_ATOMS: atom_id res chain seq x y z
N MET A 1 8.90 -6.52 19.25
CA MET A 1 8.07 -7.17 20.29
C MET A 1 7.66 -8.54 19.79
N PRO A 2 7.42 -9.55 20.65
CA PRO A 2 6.82 -10.81 20.21
C PRO A 2 5.42 -10.57 19.65
N ILE A 3 4.92 -11.50 18.84
CA ILE A 3 3.58 -11.38 18.24
C ILE A 3 2.51 -11.23 19.32
N SER A 4 1.63 -10.24 19.17
CA SER A 4 0.53 -10.07 20.11
C SER A 4 -0.51 -11.18 19.92
N PRO A 5 -1.18 -11.62 21.00
CA PRO A 5 -2.25 -12.62 20.90
C PRO A 5 -3.34 -12.20 19.91
N GLY A 6 -3.64 -10.89 19.89
CA GLY A 6 -4.61 -10.30 18.97
C GLY A 6 -4.20 -10.41 17.50
N VAL A 7 -2.92 -10.21 17.16
CA VAL A 7 -2.45 -10.36 15.76
C VAL A 7 -2.57 -11.80 15.29
N ASN A 8 -2.24 -12.77 16.15
CA ASN A 8 -2.36 -14.17 15.78
C ASN A 8 -3.82 -14.56 15.47
N GLU A 9 -4.78 -14.09 16.27
CA GLU A 9 -6.21 -14.29 16.00
C GLU A 9 -6.67 -13.59 14.71
N LEU A 10 -6.23 -12.35 14.48
CA LEU A 10 -6.53 -11.62 13.25
C LEU A 10 -5.93 -12.32 12.03
N PHE A 11 -4.74 -12.89 12.16
CA PHE A 11 -4.10 -13.63 11.09
C PHE A 11 -4.81 -14.95 10.79
N GLU A 12 -5.33 -15.64 11.82
CA GLU A 12 -6.21 -16.80 11.62
C GLU A 12 -7.49 -16.42 10.86
N GLN A 13 -8.10 -15.29 11.21
CA GLN A 13 -9.29 -14.78 10.51
C GLN A 13 -8.98 -14.41 9.05
N PHE A 14 -7.83 -13.80 8.81
CA PHE A 14 -7.34 -13.49 7.47
C PHE A 14 -7.21 -14.75 6.61
N ILE A 15 -6.55 -15.81 7.11
CA ILE A 15 -6.40 -17.08 6.38
C ILE A 15 -7.75 -17.74 6.09
N LYS A 16 -8.66 -17.75 7.08
CA LYS A 16 -10.01 -18.30 6.92
C LYS A 16 -10.82 -17.54 5.89
N SER A 17 -10.69 -16.22 5.86
CA SER A 17 -11.40 -15.35 4.91
C SER A 17 -10.89 -15.57 3.49
N TYR A 18 -9.56 -15.66 3.32
CA TYR A 18 -8.94 -15.89 2.03
C TYR A 18 -9.25 -17.28 1.45
N ARG A 19 -9.45 -18.30 2.29
CA ARG A 19 -9.85 -19.66 1.88
C ARG A 19 -11.08 -19.69 0.98
N ASN A 20 -12.03 -18.79 1.21
CA ASN A 20 -13.33 -18.79 0.53
C ASN A 20 -13.36 -17.87 -0.69
N LEU A 21 -12.22 -17.29 -1.08
CA LEU A 21 -12.13 -16.35 -2.20
C LEU A 21 -11.48 -17.02 -3.40
N GLU A 22 -12.07 -16.79 -4.56
CA GLU A 22 -11.44 -17.11 -5.83
C GLU A 22 -10.38 -16.04 -6.11
N ASP A 23 -9.13 -16.48 -6.21
CA ASP A 23 -7.98 -15.64 -6.50
C ASP A 23 -7.01 -16.44 -7.36
N GLU A 24 -6.52 -15.85 -8.44
CA GLU A 24 -5.55 -16.47 -9.35
C GLU A 24 -4.29 -16.91 -8.61
N PHE A 25 -3.90 -16.16 -7.58
CA PHE A 25 -2.71 -16.43 -6.78
C PHE A 25 -2.97 -17.38 -5.60
N TYR A 26 -4.21 -17.85 -5.42
CA TYR A 26 -4.61 -18.73 -4.33
C TYR A 26 -3.70 -19.96 -4.18
N PRO A 27 -3.37 -20.73 -5.25
CA PRO A 27 -2.52 -21.92 -5.13
C PRO A 27 -1.12 -21.61 -4.61
N HIS A 28 -0.64 -20.38 -4.79
CA HIS A 28 0.70 -19.94 -4.40
C HIS A 28 0.72 -19.26 -3.04
N LEU A 29 -0.33 -18.50 -2.71
CA LEU A 29 -0.42 -17.70 -1.50
C LEU A 29 -0.96 -18.52 -0.32
N TYR A 30 -2.05 -19.26 -0.51
CA TYR A 30 -2.70 -19.97 0.58
C TYR A 30 -1.77 -20.96 1.32
N PRO A 31 -0.98 -21.81 0.63
CA PRO A 31 -0.04 -22.71 1.32
C PRO A 31 1.05 -21.95 2.11
N LYS A 32 1.52 -20.81 1.57
CA LYS A 32 2.54 -19.98 2.25
C LYS A 32 1.98 -19.33 3.50
N LEU A 33 0.73 -18.86 3.46
CA LEU A 33 0.07 -18.30 4.63
C LEU A 33 -0.10 -19.34 5.74
N CYS A 34 -0.53 -20.55 5.38
CA CYS A 34 -0.61 -21.68 6.33
C CYS A 34 0.76 -22.04 6.91
N ALA A 35 1.82 -22.01 6.09
CA ALA A 35 3.19 -22.26 6.56
C ALA A 35 3.64 -21.18 7.56
N ILE A 36 3.44 -19.90 7.25
CA ILE A 36 3.75 -18.78 8.15
C ILE A 36 2.99 -18.93 9.47
N HIS A 37 1.70 -19.27 9.42
CA HIS A 37 0.90 -19.48 10.62
C HIS A 37 1.42 -20.61 11.50
N LYS A 38 1.86 -21.71 10.87
CA LYS A 38 2.48 -22.83 11.58
C LYS A 38 3.80 -22.43 12.21
N GLU A 39 4.64 -21.69 11.51
CA GLU A 39 5.92 -21.18 12.04
C GLU A 39 5.70 -20.26 13.25
N ILE A 40 4.74 -19.33 13.16
CA ILE A 40 4.37 -18.42 14.27
C ILE A 40 3.93 -19.22 15.49
N LYS A 41 3.16 -20.30 15.31
CA LYS A 41 2.73 -21.18 16.41
C LYS A 41 3.88 -21.96 17.04
N GLN A 42 4.89 -22.34 16.25
CA GLN A 42 6.04 -23.12 16.71
C GLN A 42 7.10 -22.27 17.38
N HIS A 43 7.28 -21.03 16.91
CA HIS A 43 8.35 -20.13 17.33
C HIS A 43 7.86 -18.67 17.49
N PRO A 44 6.89 -18.40 18.38
CA PRO A 44 6.31 -17.06 18.53
C PRO A 44 7.34 -15.97 18.89
N GLU A 45 8.44 -16.34 19.54
CA GLU A 45 9.56 -15.46 19.90
C GLU A 45 10.33 -14.87 18.71
N HIS A 46 10.23 -15.49 17.53
CA HIS A 46 10.92 -15.04 16.32
C HIS A 46 10.10 -14.08 15.45
N TYR A 47 8.84 -13.85 15.80
CA TYR A 47 7.93 -13.01 15.01
C TYR A 47 7.49 -11.78 15.80
N SER A 48 7.40 -10.65 15.10
CA SER A 48 6.74 -9.44 15.58
C SER A 48 5.54 -9.11 14.72
N ASP A 49 4.61 -8.36 15.30
CA ASP A 49 3.44 -7.83 14.60
C ASP A 49 3.87 -7.04 13.36
N GLU A 50 4.86 -6.15 13.50
CA GLU A 50 5.34 -5.35 12.37
C GLU A 50 6.00 -6.20 11.29
N ALA A 51 6.77 -7.22 11.67
CA ALA A 51 7.43 -8.11 10.72
C ALA A 51 6.42 -8.94 9.91
N LEU A 52 5.34 -9.41 10.56
CA LEU A 52 4.27 -10.12 9.87
C LEU A 52 3.53 -9.20 8.90
N ILE A 53 3.12 -8.02 9.37
CA ILE A 53 2.43 -7.01 8.56
C ILE A 53 3.29 -6.62 7.35
N ALA A 54 4.56 -6.30 7.59
CA ALA A 54 5.50 -5.91 6.53
C ALA A 54 5.68 -7.02 5.50
N ARG A 55 5.77 -8.29 5.93
CA ARG A 55 5.88 -9.44 5.03
C ARG A 55 4.64 -9.60 4.16
N LEU A 56 3.45 -9.47 4.74
CA LEU A 56 2.18 -9.57 4.01
C LEU A 56 2.02 -8.41 3.02
N ALA A 57 2.25 -7.17 3.46
CA ALA A 57 2.17 -5.99 2.59
C ALA A 57 3.19 -6.03 1.45
N SER A 58 4.44 -6.42 1.73
CA SER A 58 5.47 -6.57 0.71
C SER A 58 5.11 -7.64 -0.32
N SER A 59 4.45 -8.73 0.12
CA SER A 59 4.02 -9.78 -0.80
C SER A 59 2.93 -9.30 -1.77
N ALA A 60 1.99 -8.46 -1.31
CA ALA A 60 0.99 -7.86 -2.18
C ALA A 60 1.62 -6.96 -3.26
N ILE A 61 2.60 -6.14 -2.86
CA ILE A 61 3.32 -5.22 -3.76
C ILE A 61 4.18 -6.00 -4.75
N ALA A 62 4.96 -6.99 -4.27
CA ALA A 62 5.87 -7.77 -5.11
C ALA A 62 5.14 -8.60 -6.17
N LEU A 63 3.97 -9.13 -5.82
CA LEU A 63 3.12 -9.88 -6.74
C LEU A 63 2.25 -8.98 -7.64
N LYS A 64 2.35 -7.65 -7.47
CA LYS A 64 1.55 -6.65 -8.21
C LYS A 64 0.06 -7.00 -8.19
N LEU A 65 -0.44 -7.42 -7.04
CA LEU A 65 -1.81 -7.86 -6.91
C LEU A 65 -2.76 -6.70 -7.18
N PRO A 66 -3.82 -6.90 -7.98
CA PRO A 66 -4.84 -5.88 -8.14
C PRO A 66 -5.49 -5.58 -6.77
N PRO A 67 -5.93 -4.33 -6.54
CA PRO A 67 -6.58 -3.94 -5.29
C PRO A 67 -7.84 -4.78 -5.02
N GLU A 68 -8.52 -5.20 -6.09
CA GLU A 68 -9.73 -6.04 -6.05
C GLU A 68 -9.44 -7.54 -5.91
N SER A 69 -8.17 -7.97 -5.85
CA SER A 69 -7.85 -9.38 -5.59
C SER A 69 -8.36 -9.81 -4.21
N GLY A 70 -8.75 -11.07 -4.10
CA GLY A 70 -9.22 -11.64 -2.85
C GLY A 70 -8.18 -11.46 -1.73
N PHE A 71 -6.90 -11.62 -2.04
CA PHE A 71 -5.82 -11.41 -1.10
C PHE A 71 -5.70 -9.95 -0.65
N SER A 72 -5.68 -8.99 -1.59
CA SER A 72 -5.59 -7.56 -1.25
C SER A 72 -6.75 -7.10 -0.38
N ARG A 73 -7.98 -7.57 -0.67
CA ARG A 73 -9.16 -7.27 0.14
C ARG A 73 -9.06 -7.86 1.56
N CYS A 74 -8.66 -9.12 1.68
CA CYS A 74 -8.43 -9.74 2.99
C CYS A 74 -7.31 -9.02 3.77
N LEU A 75 -6.25 -8.63 3.09
CA LEU A 75 -5.12 -7.94 3.69
C LEU A 75 -5.53 -6.56 4.22
N ARG A 76 -6.32 -5.81 3.43
CA ARG A 76 -6.88 -4.52 3.87
C ARG A 76 -7.73 -4.69 5.13
N ASN A 77 -8.63 -5.67 5.15
CA ASN A 77 -9.46 -5.95 6.33
C ASN A 77 -8.62 -6.33 7.56
N PHE A 78 -7.56 -7.10 7.36
CA PHE A 78 -6.62 -7.45 8.42
C PHE A 78 -5.91 -6.21 8.99
N LEU A 79 -5.42 -5.31 8.14
CA LEU A 79 -4.74 -4.08 8.56
C LEU A 79 -5.68 -3.13 9.31
N ILE A 80 -6.90 -2.93 8.80
CA ILE A 80 -7.93 -2.12 9.47
C ILE A 80 -8.25 -2.70 10.86
N ALA A 81 -8.39 -4.03 10.95
CA ALA A 81 -8.67 -4.68 12.23
C ALA A 81 -7.48 -4.60 13.21
N TYR A 82 -6.26 -4.68 12.70
CA TYR A 82 -5.03 -4.51 13.48
C TYR A 82 -4.95 -3.10 14.09
N GLU A 83 -5.16 -2.07 13.26
CA GLU A 83 -5.18 -0.68 13.70
C GLU A 83 -6.27 -0.44 14.75
N LYS A 84 -7.49 -0.91 14.50
CA LYS A 84 -8.62 -0.74 15.44
C LYS A 84 -8.40 -1.43 16.79
N LYS A 85 -7.80 -2.63 16.80
CA LYS A 85 -7.72 -3.47 18.01
C LYS A 85 -6.42 -3.33 18.80
N ILE A 86 -5.31 -3.07 18.10
CA ILE A 86 -3.97 -3.31 18.67
C ILE A 86 -3.15 -2.03 18.65
N ASN A 87 -3.29 -1.22 17.61
CA ASN A 87 -2.58 0.04 17.52
C ASN A 87 -3.54 1.15 17.13
N SER A 88 -4.35 1.61 18.10
CA SER A 88 -5.22 2.77 17.94
C SER A 88 -4.40 4.06 17.91
N LEU A 89 -3.48 4.16 16.95
CA LEU A 89 -2.98 5.46 16.55
C LEU A 89 -4.17 6.18 15.92
N HIS A 90 -4.55 7.28 16.54
CA HIS A 90 -5.63 8.17 16.12
C HIS A 90 -5.22 8.93 14.83
N ILE A 91 -4.64 8.23 13.86
CA ILE A 91 -4.09 8.76 12.61
C ILE A 91 -4.56 7.81 11.51
N LEU A 92 -5.84 7.92 11.16
CA LEU A 92 -6.45 7.73 9.84
C LEU A 92 -7.96 7.84 10.04
N ALA A 93 -8.39 9.07 10.33
CA ALA A 93 -9.74 9.48 10.00
C ALA A 93 -9.99 9.15 8.52
N GLU A 94 -11.17 8.58 8.24
CA GLU A 94 -11.73 8.42 6.89
C GLU A 94 -11.12 7.32 5.99
N TYR A 95 -11.15 6.06 6.43
CA TYR A 95 -11.46 4.99 5.48
C TYR A 95 -12.98 4.94 5.32
N ASN A 96 -13.54 5.77 4.44
CA ASN A 96 -14.91 5.62 3.97
C ASN A 96 -14.94 4.45 2.97
N ASP A 97 -15.68 3.39 3.32
CA ASP A 97 -15.89 2.20 2.46
C ASP A 97 -16.66 2.52 1.16
N ASP A 98 -17.22 3.74 1.03
CA ASP A 98 -18.11 4.12 -0.07
C ASP A 98 -17.40 4.71 -1.32
N ASP A 99 -16.10 5.03 -1.25
CA ASP A 99 -15.41 5.80 -2.30
C ASP A 99 -14.98 5.01 -3.54
N TYR A 100 -15.22 3.69 -3.59
CA TYR A 100 -14.73 2.84 -4.68
C TYR A 100 -15.82 2.06 -5.42
N ALA A 101 -17.10 2.25 -5.08
CA ALA A 101 -18.20 1.57 -5.78
C ALA A 101 -18.58 2.19 -7.14
N ASN A 102 -18.11 3.39 -7.47
CA ASN A 102 -18.43 4.07 -8.74
C ASN A 102 -17.28 4.93 -9.25
N ILE A 103 -16.16 4.31 -9.65
CA ILE A 103 -15.22 5.01 -10.53
C ILE A 103 -15.55 4.58 -11.97
N GLU A 104 -16.57 5.23 -12.53
CA GLU A 104 -16.66 5.39 -13.98
C GLU A 104 -15.41 6.14 -14.46
N PRO A 105 -14.84 5.79 -15.62
CA PRO A 105 -13.68 6.49 -16.14
C PRO A 105 -14.18 7.73 -16.89
N ASP A 106 -14.42 8.86 -16.21
CA ASP A 106 -14.69 10.07 -16.95
C ASP A 106 -14.19 11.38 -16.30
N THR A 107 -13.35 12.05 -17.09
CA THR A 107 -13.11 13.50 -17.18
C THR A 107 -12.41 14.26 -16.04
N PRO A 108 -11.51 15.21 -16.40
CA PRO A 108 -10.81 16.05 -15.44
C PRO A 108 -11.76 17.14 -14.92
N ALA A 109 -12.32 16.94 -13.73
CA ALA A 109 -13.09 17.95 -13.02
C ALA A 109 -12.16 18.91 -12.26
N GLU A 110 -12.51 20.19 -12.33
CA GLU A 110 -11.80 21.38 -11.82
C GLU A 110 -11.32 21.29 -10.37
N ASN A 111 -10.12 21.85 -10.17
CA ASN A 111 -9.49 22.11 -8.88
C ASN A 111 -10.43 22.80 -7.87
N PRO A 112 -10.57 22.28 -6.64
CA PRO A 112 -10.96 23.13 -5.52
C PRO A 112 -9.82 24.09 -5.22
N GLN A 113 -10.06 25.40 -5.37
CA GLN A 113 -9.19 26.46 -4.85
C GLN A 113 -9.07 26.31 -3.33
N VAL A 114 -8.06 25.55 -2.87
CA VAL A 114 -7.60 25.63 -1.50
C VAL A 114 -6.56 26.73 -1.46
N THR A 115 -6.94 27.89 -0.93
CA THR A 115 -6.02 28.98 -0.56
C THR A 115 -5.20 28.57 0.65
N ALA A 116 -4.42 27.49 0.52
CA ALA A 116 -3.40 27.14 1.49
C ALA A 116 -2.25 28.14 1.30
N SER A 117 -2.03 28.98 2.31
CA SER A 117 -0.80 29.76 2.44
C SER A 117 0.39 28.80 2.43
N THR A 118 0.95 28.55 1.25
CA THR A 118 2.10 27.67 1.07
C THR A 118 3.29 28.29 1.80
N SER A 119 3.78 27.58 2.82
CA SER A 119 5.02 27.90 3.55
C SER A 119 6.17 28.19 2.57
N ALA A 120 7.05 29.13 2.92
CA ALA A 120 8.18 29.55 2.09
C ALA A 120 9.05 28.36 1.63
N PHE A 121 9.17 27.34 2.48
CA PHE A 121 9.85 26.09 2.17
C PHE A 121 9.23 25.36 0.96
N PHE A 122 7.90 25.30 0.86
CA PHE A 122 7.22 24.62 -0.24
C PHE A 122 7.38 25.36 -1.56
N LYS A 123 7.41 26.69 -1.52
CA LYS A 123 7.68 27.51 -2.73
C LYS A 123 9.11 27.27 -3.23
N GLU A 124 10.08 27.20 -2.33
CA GLU A 124 11.47 26.92 -2.68
C GLU A 124 11.64 25.49 -3.22
N LEU A 125 10.99 24.51 -2.61
CA LEU A 125 10.99 23.12 -3.09
C LEU A 125 10.38 23.00 -4.48
N GLN A 126 9.25 23.67 -4.72
CA GLN A 126 8.57 23.66 -6.01
C GLN A 126 9.44 24.30 -7.11
N GLU A 127 10.13 25.40 -6.80
CA GLU A 127 11.06 26.03 -7.73
C GLU A 127 12.29 25.16 -8.00
N ALA A 128 12.85 24.50 -6.98
CA ALA A 128 13.96 23.56 -7.15
C ALA A 128 13.59 22.37 -8.05
N ILE A 129 12.37 21.83 -7.89
CA ILE A 129 11.84 20.77 -8.76
C ILE A 129 11.67 21.27 -10.20
N ARG A 130 11.12 22.47 -10.38
CA ARG A 130 10.93 23.09 -11.70
C ARG A 130 12.26 23.30 -12.44
N GLN A 131 13.27 23.82 -11.74
CA GLN A 131 14.60 24.03 -12.29
C GLN A 131 15.29 22.72 -12.69
N ARG A 132 15.07 21.64 -11.93
CA ARG A 132 15.59 20.30 -12.27
C ARG A 132 14.93 19.73 -13.53
N ALA A 133 13.62 19.90 -13.69
CA ALA A 133 12.89 19.47 -14.88
C ALA A 133 13.41 20.21 -16.13
N LEU A 134 13.55 21.54 -16.05
CA LEU A 134 14.08 22.37 -17.14
C LEU A 134 15.50 21.98 -17.58
N ARG A 135 16.39 21.67 -16.64
CA ARG A 135 17.75 21.18 -16.96
C ARG A 135 17.76 19.82 -17.63
N SER A 136 16.76 18.98 -17.34
CA SER A 136 16.64 17.66 -17.93
C SER A 136 16.14 17.76 -19.38
N GLU A 137 15.21 18.67 -19.67
CA GLU A 137 14.73 18.95 -21.03
C GLU A 137 15.77 19.65 -21.91
N GLN A 138 16.63 20.51 -21.35
CA GLN A 138 17.70 21.16 -22.12
C GLN A 138 18.80 20.17 -22.55
N LYS A 139 19.10 19.15 -21.74
CA LYS A 139 20.05 18.09 -22.12
C LYS A 139 19.60 17.26 -23.32
N GLU A 140 18.29 17.07 -23.50
CA GLU A 140 17.77 16.34 -24.67
C GLU A 140 17.82 17.18 -25.96
N LYS A 141 17.71 18.51 -25.87
CA LYS A 141 17.75 19.39 -27.04
C LYS A 141 19.16 19.60 -27.60
N GLU A 142 20.20 19.55 -26.77
CA GLU A 142 21.59 19.67 -27.27
C GLU A 142 22.07 18.42 -28.03
N VAL A 143 21.56 17.22 -27.70
CA VAL A 143 21.97 15.97 -28.37
C VAL A 143 21.43 15.87 -29.81
N ILE A 144 20.30 16.51 -30.11
CA ILE A 144 19.67 16.47 -31.45
C ILE A 144 20.33 17.46 -32.43
N SER A 145 21.07 18.46 -31.92
CA SER A 145 21.66 19.54 -32.75
C SER A 145 23.05 19.24 -33.35
N ILE A 146 23.65 18.08 -33.07
CA ILE A 146 25.05 17.77 -33.48
C ILE A 146 25.11 16.95 -34.79
N TYR A 147 23.98 16.57 -35.39
CA TYR A 147 23.97 15.91 -36.71
C TYR A 147 23.29 16.79 -37.77
N PRO A 148 24.05 17.66 -38.48
CA PRO A 148 23.60 18.15 -39.77
C PRO A 148 23.66 17.01 -40.81
N LYS A 149 22.63 16.95 -41.65
CA LYS A 149 22.61 16.14 -42.89
C LYS A 149 23.66 16.60 -43.89
#